data_AF-G8C3V3-F1
#
_entry.id   AF-G8C3V3-F1
#
_cell.length_a   1.000
_cell.length_b   1.000
_cell.length_c   1.000
_cell.angle_alpha   90.00
_cell.angle_beta   90.00
_cell.angle_gamma   90.00
#
_symmetry.space_group_name_H-M   'P 1'
#
loop_
_entity.id
_entity.type
_entity.pdbx_description
1 polymer ?
#
loop_
_entity_poly.entity_id
_entity_poly.type
_entity_poly.pdbx_seq_one_letter_code
_entity_poly.pdbx_strand_id
1 'polypeptide(L)'
;MLLLLKLCLGLVFAAGVSSAVAVPVVMNYRGKGPNTTYTESRGGQSTYTLELSQCRESGTTSSDSLDLGATGHHSVCWRVESGESTQISEQEKYTQLFKDIWNKKDEEWNNKSYGEWTDNCTSSNPQWTVFSSGSDGEQTAEEQYLGLCNSSKGSKETPFIKKEVKQGKTSLWSCSTDCWKADSTQGGQTGTTQLQDAAEDKWKEVKFYKQS
;
A
#
# COMPACT_ATOMS: atom_id res chain seq x y z
N MET A 1 -0.25 -14.17 -64.85
CA MET A 1 0.32 -15.42 -64.27
C MET A 1 0.90 -15.14 -62.88
N LEU A 2 0.10 -14.52 -62.00
CA LEU A 2 0.53 -14.06 -60.65
C LEU A 2 -0.64 -14.11 -59.64
N LEU A 3 -1.62 -14.97 -59.91
CA LEU A 3 -2.83 -15.19 -59.09
C LEU A 3 -2.94 -16.63 -58.57
N LEU A 4 -1.99 -17.51 -58.91
CA LEU A 4 -1.98 -18.93 -58.51
C LEU A 4 -1.14 -19.22 -57.25
N LEU A 5 -0.42 -18.24 -56.70
CA LEU A 5 0.47 -18.46 -55.54
C LEU A 5 -0.18 -18.16 -54.18
N LYS A 6 -1.41 -17.65 -54.14
CA LYS A 6 -2.10 -17.23 -52.90
C LYS A 6 -3.06 -18.28 -52.31
N LEU A 7 -3.09 -19.51 -52.85
CA LEU A 7 -4.12 -20.51 -52.50
C LEU A 7 -3.59 -21.76 -51.79
N CYS A 8 -2.30 -21.83 -51.44
CA CYS A 8 -1.69 -23.05 -50.86
C CYS A 8 -1.25 -22.97 -49.39
N LEU A 9 -1.62 -21.93 -48.64
CA LEU A 9 -1.37 -21.87 -47.18
C LEU A 9 -2.68 -21.89 -46.42
N GLY A 10 -3.43 -22.97 -46.63
CA GLY A 10 -4.51 -23.39 -45.76
C GLY A 10 -4.01 -24.42 -44.73
N LEU A 11 -4.65 -24.36 -43.55
CA LEU A 11 -4.93 -25.49 -42.67
C LEU A 11 -3.76 -26.07 -41.84
N VAL A 12 -3.61 -25.53 -40.63
CA VAL A 12 -3.32 -26.37 -39.45
C VAL A 12 -4.36 -26.05 -38.36
N PHE A 13 -5.41 -26.87 -38.33
CA PHE A 13 -6.25 -27.05 -37.16
C PHE A 13 -5.48 -27.91 -36.14
N ALA A 14 -5.27 -27.39 -34.93
CA ALA A 14 -4.93 -28.21 -33.78
C ALA A 14 -5.89 -27.85 -32.63
N ALA A 15 -6.94 -28.66 -32.50
CA ALA A 15 -7.79 -28.67 -31.31
C ALA A 15 -6.98 -29.29 -30.16
N GLY A 16 -6.63 -28.47 -29.17
CA GLY A 16 -6.01 -28.89 -27.93
C GLY A 16 -6.82 -28.36 -26.75
N VAL A 17 -7.97 -28.97 -26.47
CA VAL A 17 -8.67 -28.75 -25.20
C VAL A 17 -7.89 -29.47 -24.10
N SER A 18 -6.99 -28.74 -23.45
CA SER A 18 -6.39 -29.18 -22.19
C SER A 18 -7.44 -29.06 -21.09
N SER A 19 -7.75 -30.19 -20.47
CA SER A 19 -8.53 -30.27 -19.24
C SER A 19 -7.81 -29.55 -18.10
N ALA A 20 -8.22 -28.32 -17.82
CA ALA A 20 -7.87 -27.66 -16.56
C ALA A 20 -8.67 -28.31 -15.43
N VAL A 21 -8.00 -29.17 -14.66
CA VAL A 21 -8.51 -29.62 -13.37
C VAL A 21 -8.39 -28.46 -12.37
N ALA A 22 -9.52 -27.86 -12.03
CA ALA A 22 -9.62 -26.91 -10.93
C ALA A 22 -9.37 -27.67 -9.61
N VAL A 23 -8.18 -27.50 -9.04
CA VAL A 23 -7.91 -27.92 -7.67
C VAL A 23 -8.52 -26.85 -6.75
N PRO A 24 -9.53 -27.18 -5.92
CA PRO A 24 -9.97 -26.24 -4.90
C PRO A 24 -8.85 -26.13 -3.86
N VAL A 25 -8.09 -25.04 -3.90
CA VAL A 25 -7.26 -24.66 -2.76
C VAL A 25 -8.22 -24.16 -1.70
N VAL A 26 -8.43 -24.99 -0.69
CA VAL A 26 -9.12 -24.61 0.54
C VAL A 26 -8.23 -23.58 1.22
N MET A 27 -8.50 -22.29 0.99
CA MET A 27 -7.87 -21.23 1.77
C MET A 27 -8.40 -21.32 3.20
N ASN A 28 -7.52 -21.77 4.07
CA ASN A 28 -7.73 -21.82 5.51
C ASN A 28 -7.72 -20.36 6.00
N TYR A 29 -8.91 -19.76 6.04
CA TYR A 29 -9.10 -18.40 6.54
C TYR A 29 -8.91 -18.40 8.05
N ARG A 30 -7.64 -18.41 8.49
CA ARG A 30 -7.29 -18.22 9.88
C ARG A 30 -7.26 -16.71 10.12
N GLY A 31 -8.44 -16.15 10.37
CA GLY A 31 -8.59 -14.78 10.83
C GLY A 31 -7.70 -14.54 12.04
N LYS A 32 -6.54 -13.92 11.81
CA LYS A 32 -5.63 -13.47 12.85
C LYS A 32 -6.04 -12.04 13.18
N GLY A 33 -6.60 -11.85 14.37
CA GLY A 33 -6.87 -10.52 14.91
C GLY A 33 -5.60 -9.66 15.04
N PRO A 34 -5.74 -8.37 15.37
CA PRO A 34 -4.80 -7.28 15.06
C PRO A 34 -3.50 -7.24 15.89
N ASN A 35 -3.07 -8.35 16.46
CA ASN A 35 -1.80 -8.45 17.19
C ASN A 35 -0.76 -9.15 16.33
N THR A 36 0.06 -8.35 15.65
CA THR A 36 1.22 -8.84 14.90
C THR A 36 2.34 -9.16 15.87
N THR A 37 2.45 -10.44 16.25
CA THR A 37 3.59 -10.95 17.01
C THR A 37 4.79 -11.10 16.09
N TYR A 38 5.93 -10.52 16.47
CA TYR A 38 7.18 -10.63 15.72
C TYR A 38 8.17 -11.54 16.47
N THR A 39 8.96 -12.30 15.71
CA THR A 39 9.97 -13.21 16.25
C THR A 39 11.34 -12.74 15.81
N GLU A 40 12.13 -12.22 16.73
CA GLU A 40 13.54 -11.91 16.48
C GLU A 40 14.37 -13.18 16.73
N SER A 41 14.98 -13.74 15.68
CA SER A 41 15.71 -15.01 15.77
C SER A 41 17.17 -14.76 16.16
N ARG A 42 17.41 -14.52 17.45
CA ARG A 42 18.74 -14.63 18.07
C ARG A 42 18.60 -15.30 19.44
N GLY A 43 18.94 -16.60 19.50
CA GLY A 43 19.26 -17.35 20.72
C GLY A 43 18.47 -16.99 21.98
N GLY A 44 17.21 -17.41 22.06
CA GLY A 44 16.30 -17.13 23.19
C GLY A 44 15.12 -16.26 22.74
N GLN A 45 14.06 -16.87 22.22
CA GLN A 45 12.94 -16.19 21.57
C GLN A 45 12.17 -15.29 22.55
N SER A 46 12.52 -14.01 22.61
CA SER A 46 11.61 -12.97 23.05
C SER A 46 10.74 -12.57 21.85
N THR A 47 9.54 -13.14 21.75
CA THR A 47 8.52 -12.64 20.83
C THR A 47 7.97 -11.35 21.39
N TYR A 48 8.24 -10.22 20.76
CA TYR A 48 7.61 -8.96 21.13
C TYR A 48 6.52 -8.60 20.13
N THR A 49 5.46 -7.99 20.65
CA THR A 49 4.38 -7.43 19.84
C THR A 49 4.62 -5.93 19.77
N LEU A 50 4.67 -5.36 18.56
CA LEU A 50 4.77 -3.91 18.39
C LEU A 50 3.44 -3.27 18.77
N GLU A 51 3.46 -2.42 19.79
CA GLU A 51 2.38 -1.50 20.09
C GLU A 51 2.59 -0.23 19.29
N LEU A 52 1.78 -0.04 18.26
CA LEU A 52 1.77 1.17 17.45
C LEU A 52 0.44 1.92 17.66
N SER A 53 0.52 3.22 17.93
CA SER A 53 -0.65 4.10 18.12
C SER A 53 -0.41 5.49 17.52
N GLN A 54 -1.42 6.35 17.43
CA GLN A 54 -1.18 7.75 17.04
C GLN A 54 -0.64 8.54 18.24
N CYS A 55 0.32 9.45 18.01
CA CYS A 55 0.87 10.29 19.06
C CYS A 55 -0.19 11.25 19.63
N ARG A 56 -0.17 11.46 20.96
CA ARG A 56 -0.99 12.49 21.62
C ARG A 56 -0.37 13.87 21.39
N GLU A 57 -1.20 14.86 21.07
CA GLU A 57 -0.80 16.24 20.73
C GLU A 57 0.03 16.93 21.82
N SER A 58 -0.23 16.61 23.09
CA SER A 58 0.37 17.28 24.25
C SER A 58 1.58 16.56 24.86
N GLY A 59 2.03 15.43 24.29
CA GLY A 59 2.98 14.53 24.95
C GLY A 59 4.37 14.39 24.32
N THR A 60 4.64 15.05 23.19
CA THR A 60 5.87 14.81 22.40
C THR A 60 6.79 16.03 22.42
N THR A 61 7.22 16.46 23.61
CA THR A 61 8.15 17.58 23.78
C THR A 61 9.63 17.21 23.56
N SER A 62 9.98 15.93 23.43
CA SER A 62 11.38 15.51 23.18
C SER A 62 11.52 14.04 22.78
N SER A 63 10.59 13.50 21.99
CA SER A 63 10.66 12.08 21.62
C SER A 63 11.66 11.87 20.48
N ASP A 64 12.60 10.94 20.66
CA ASP A 64 13.51 10.50 19.60
C ASP A 64 12.68 10.05 18.40
N SER A 65 12.87 10.71 17.26
CA SER A 65 12.26 10.31 16.00
C SER A 65 12.81 8.97 15.57
N LEU A 66 11.92 8.07 15.17
CA LEU A 66 12.27 6.74 14.68
C LEU A 66 12.06 6.69 13.17
N ASP A 67 12.95 5.98 12.48
CA ASP A 67 12.71 5.57 11.10
C ASP A 67 11.69 4.42 11.08
N LEU A 68 10.94 4.30 9.98
CA LEU A 68 10.03 3.18 9.76
C LEU A 68 10.81 1.86 9.89
N GLY A 69 10.30 0.93 10.71
CA GLY A 69 10.94 -0.37 10.91
C GLY A 69 12.15 -0.35 11.85
N ALA A 70 12.34 0.72 12.63
CA ALA A 70 13.33 0.73 13.71
C ALA A 70 13.08 -0.47 14.66
N THR A 71 14.16 -1.18 15.01
CA THR A 71 14.14 -2.36 15.86
C THR A 71 14.42 -2.00 17.32
N GLY A 72 14.09 -2.89 18.26
CA GLY A 72 14.33 -2.67 19.70
C GLY A 72 13.33 -1.71 20.38
N HIS A 73 12.22 -1.40 19.71
CA HIS A 73 11.14 -0.56 20.24
C HIS A 73 9.85 -1.36 20.36
N HIS A 74 9.25 -1.36 21.55
CA HIS A 74 7.98 -2.07 21.82
C HIS A 74 6.76 -1.18 21.70
N SER A 75 6.90 0.11 22.03
CA SER A 75 5.83 1.10 21.98
C SER A 75 6.28 2.27 21.13
N VAL A 76 5.58 2.47 20.01
CA VAL A 76 5.85 3.50 19.02
C VAL A 76 4.56 4.27 18.80
N CYS A 77 4.67 5.59 18.63
CA CYS A 77 3.56 6.38 18.15
C CYS A 77 3.89 7.01 16.79
N TRP A 78 2.87 7.28 15.99
CA TRP A 78 3.00 7.95 14.70
C TRP A 78 2.19 9.25 14.68
N ARG A 79 2.64 10.24 13.92
CA ARG A 79 1.84 11.43 13.59
C ARG A 79 2.21 11.93 12.20
N VAL A 80 1.26 12.59 11.56
CA VAL A 80 1.53 13.36 10.35
C VAL A 80 2.09 14.71 10.78
N GLU A 81 3.23 15.09 10.20
CA GLU A 81 3.86 16.37 10.47
C GLU A 81 3.05 17.48 9.79
N SER A 82 2.19 18.11 10.58
CA SER A 82 1.52 19.36 10.25
C SER A 82 1.73 20.35 11.39
N GLY A 83 1.86 21.63 11.04
CA GLY A 83 1.99 22.71 12.01
C GLY A 83 0.71 22.96 12.84
N GLU A 84 -0.38 22.26 12.53
CA GLU A 84 -1.67 22.32 13.22
C GLU A 84 -2.20 20.90 13.36
N SER A 85 -2.77 20.53 14.52
CA SER A 85 -3.18 19.15 14.75
C SER A 85 -4.26 18.72 13.77
N THR A 86 -3.84 17.99 12.74
CA THR A 86 -4.75 17.52 11.70
C THR A 86 -5.25 16.17 12.16
N GLN A 87 -6.42 16.17 12.78
CA GLN A 87 -7.10 14.93 13.15
C GLN A 87 -7.37 14.13 11.87
N ILE A 88 -6.65 13.03 11.69
CA ILE A 88 -6.84 12.14 10.55
C ILE A 88 -8.11 11.35 10.80
N SER A 89 -9.14 11.60 9.98
CA SER A 89 -10.26 10.69 9.87
C SER A 89 -9.70 9.35 9.40
N GLU A 90 -10.04 8.25 10.08
CA GLU A 90 -9.51 6.90 9.81
C GLU A 90 -8.17 6.51 10.46
N GLN A 91 -7.83 7.10 11.61
CA GLN A 91 -6.64 6.77 12.42
C GLN A 91 -6.38 5.25 12.58
N GLU A 92 -7.42 4.45 12.81
CA GLU A 92 -7.29 3.00 13.01
C GLU A 92 -6.72 2.31 11.77
N LYS A 93 -7.17 2.71 10.58
CA LYS A 93 -6.75 2.14 9.29
C LYS A 93 -5.30 2.45 8.98
N TYR A 94 -4.88 3.67 9.30
CA TYR A 94 -3.49 4.11 9.20
C TYR A 94 -2.59 3.35 10.18
N THR A 95 -3.01 3.26 11.43
CA THR A 95 -2.28 2.53 12.47
C THR A 95 -2.10 1.07 12.08
N GLN A 96 -3.15 0.44 11.55
CA GLN A 96 -3.09 -0.95 11.08
C GLN A 96 -2.11 -1.09 9.90
N LEU A 97 -2.21 -0.24 8.89
CA LEU A 97 -1.27 -0.22 7.76
C LEU A 97 0.18 -0.13 8.24
N PHE A 98 0.47 0.81 9.14
CA PHE A 98 1.83 1.04 9.65
C PHE A 98 2.35 -0.14 10.47
N LYS A 99 1.49 -0.85 11.22
CA LYS A 99 1.85 -2.12 11.87
C LYS A 99 2.21 -3.19 10.84
N ASP A 100 1.42 -3.30 9.78
CA ASP A 100 1.58 -4.36 8.77
C ASP A 100 2.86 -4.18 7.96
N ILE A 101 3.27 -2.93 7.70
CA ILE A 101 4.48 -2.61 6.94
C ILE A 101 5.73 -2.38 7.79
N TRP A 102 5.63 -2.34 9.13
CA TRP A 102 6.74 -1.93 10.02
C TRP A 102 8.05 -2.68 9.73
N ASN A 103 8.00 -4.01 9.78
CA ASN A 103 9.18 -4.88 9.56
C ASN A 103 9.37 -5.26 8.10
N LYS A 104 8.70 -4.57 7.19
CA LYS A 104 8.76 -4.86 5.77
C LYS A 104 8.97 -3.60 4.91
N LYS A 105 9.52 -2.55 5.52
CA LYS A 105 9.71 -1.20 4.95
C LYS A 105 10.34 -1.14 3.53
N ASP A 106 11.13 -2.15 3.16
CA ASP A 106 11.90 -2.17 1.91
C ASP A 106 11.18 -2.89 0.75
N GLU A 107 10.08 -3.57 1.02
CA GLU A 107 9.36 -4.34 0.00
C GLU A 107 8.37 -3.46 -0.76
N GLU A 108 8.12 -3.84 -2.01
CA GLU A 108 7.19 -3.16 -2.90
C GLU A 108 5.72 -3.46 -2.56
N TRP A 109 4.86 -2.44 -2.60
CA TRP A 109 3.44 -2.59 -2.29
C TRP A 109 2.65 -3.38 -3.33
N ASN A 110 3.12 -3.40 -4.58
CA ASN A 110 2.56 -4.19 -5.67
C ASN A 110 2.87 -5.71 -5.51
N ASN A 111 3.78 -6.09 -4.61
CA ASN A 111 4.17 -7.47 -4.40
C ASN A 111 3.08 -8.19 -3.61
N LYS A 112 2.35 -9.12 -4.23
CA LYS A 112 1.27 -9.87 -3.59
C LYS A 112 1.73 -10.72 -2.39
N SER A 113 3.02 -11.05 -2.29
CA SER A 113 3.60 -11.74 -1.13
C SER A 113 3.73 -10.84 0.11
N TYR A 114 3.56 -9.53 -0.08
CA TYR A 114 3.80 -8.52 0.94
C TYR A 114 2.68 -8.44 2.00
N GLY A 115 1.51 -9.03 1.74
CA GLY A 115 0.50 -9.35 2.74
C GLY A 115 -0.94 -9.16 2.26
N GLU A 116 -1.89 -9.65 3.05
CA GLU A 116 -3.35 -9.52 2.81
C GLU A 116 -3.90 -8.14 3.20
N TRP A 117 -3.03 -7.12 3.25
CA TRP A 117 -3.38 -5.77 3.68
C TRP A 117 -3.74 -4.84 2.49
N THR A 118 -3.63 -5.33 1.25
CA THR A 118 -4.13 -4.65 0.04
C THR A 118 -5.22 -5.46 -0.66
N ASP A 119 -6.27 -4.80 -1.14
CA ASP A 119 -7.30 -5.37 -2.00
C ASP A 119 -7.73 -4.29 -3.00
N ASN A 120 -8.29 -4.70 -4.13
CA ASN A 120 -8.86 -3.80 -5.13
C ASN A 120 -10.22 -3.23 -4.67
N CYS A 121 -10.35 -2.94 -3.36
CA CYS A 121 -11.57 -2.48 -2.72
C CYS A 121 -12.80 -3.37 -2.97
N THR A 122 -12.59 -4.68 -3.14
CA THR A 122 -13.67 -5.65 -3.40
C THR A 122 -14.26 -6.21 -2.11
N SER A 123 -13.52 -6.11 -1.01
CA SER A 123 -13.91 -6.54 0.32
C SER A 123 -13.91 -5.38 1.32
N SER A 124 -14.56 -5.58 2.46
CA SER A 124 -14.53 -4.62 3.57
C SER A 124 -13.18 -4.55 4.29
N ASN A 125 -12.30 -5.52 4.03
CA ASN A 125 -10.97 -5.66 4.59
C ASN A 125 -10.14 -6.57 3.68
N PRO A 126 -9.01 -6.12 3.13
CA PRO A 126 -8.31 -4.87 3.44
C PRO A 126 -8.87 -3.60 2.76
N GLN A 127 -8.58 -2.47 3.41
CA GLN A 127 -9.12 -1.16 3.07
C GLN A 127 -8.15 -0.28 2.27
N TRP A 128 -7.06 -0.83 1.74
CA TRP A 128 -6.10 -0.09 0.95
C TRP A 128 -5.98 -0.72 -0.43
N THR A 129 -5.94 0.10 -1.47
CA THR A 129 -5.63 -0.35 -2.83
C THR A 129 -4.40 0.37 -3.36
N VAL A 130 -3.61 -0.35 -4.15
CA VAL A 130 -2.40 0.17 -4.78
C VAL A 130 -2.80 0.94 -6.02
N PHE A 131 -2.33 2.18 -6.12
CA PHE A 131 -2.47 2.98 -7.32
C PHE A 131 -1.12 3.13 -8.00
N SER A 132 -1.11 3.09 -9.32
CA SER A 132 0.03 3.43 -10.16
C SER A 132 0.04 4.95 -10.42
N SER A 133 1.15 5.62 -10.11
CA SER A 133 1.44 6.97 -10.58
C SER A 133 2.04 6.92 -11.99
N GLY A 134 1.56 7.77 -12.91
CA GLY A 134 2.16 7.97 -14.23
C GLY A 134 1.23 7.65 -15.41
N SER A 135 1.32 8.47 -16.45
CA SER A 135 0.66 8.27 -17.76
C SER A 135 1.10 6.99 -18.47
N ASP A 136 2.29 6.49 -18.12
CA ASP A 136 2.99 5.45 -18.87
C ASP A 136 2.92 4.08 -18.15
N GLY A 137 2.29 4.01 -16.98
CA GLY A 137 2.18 2.78 -16.19
C GLY A 137 3.51 2.26 -15.61
N GLU A 138 4.62 2.96 -15.81
CA GLU A 138 5.90 2.67 -15.16
C GLU A 138 5.85 3.12 -13.69
N GLN A 139 5.49 2.18 -12.82
CA GLN A 139 5.88 2.27 -11.41
C GLN A 139 7.40 2.31 -11.37
N THR A 140 8.00 3.48 -11.19
CA THR A 140 9.38 3.50 -10.72
C THR A 140 9.36 2.98 -9.29
N ALA A 141 10.24 2.03 -8.96
CA ALA A 141 10.25 1.36 -7.65
C ALA A 141 10.45 2.33 -6.47
N GLU A 142 10.83 3.58 -6.75
CA GLU A 142 11.16 4.61 -5.77
C GLU A 142 9.92 5.30 -5.17
N GLU A 143 8.79 5.33 -5.89
CA GLU A 143 7.54 5.93 -5.42
C GLU A 143 6.32 5.04 -5.63
N GLN A 144 5.56 4.81 -4.55
CA GLN A 144 4.36 3.98 -4.59
C GLN A 144 3.23 4.66 -3.83
N TYR A 145 1.99 4.46 -4.29
CA TYR A 145 0.81 5.13 -3.76
C TYR A 145 -0.25 4.11 -3.32
N LEU A 146 -0.81 4.32 -2.13
CA LEU A 146 -1.99 3.64 -1.63
C LEU A 146 -3.10 4.65 -1.49
N GLY A 147 -4.30 4.30 -1.92
CA GLY A 147 -5.50 5.04 -1.57
C GLY A 147 -6.39 4.19 -0.70
N LEU A 148 -7.04 4.84 0.26
CA LEU A 148 -7.96 4.19 1.15
C LEU A 148 -9.26 3.85 0.41
N CYS A 149 -9.65 2.58 0.43
CA CYS A 149 -10.92 2.09 -0.07
C CYS A 149 -12.07 2.77 0.68
N ASN A 150 -12.68 3.74 0.04
CA ASN A 150 -13.92 4.36 0.49
C ASN A 150 -14.91 4.32 -0.67
N SER A 151 -15.93 3.47 -0.56
CA SER A 151 -16.80 3.05 -1.66
C SER A 151 -17.68 4.15 -2.27
N SER A 152 -17.65 5.37 -1.73
CA SER A 152 -18.48 6.49 -2.18
C SER A 152 -17.73 7.77 -2.51
N LYS A 153 -16.42 7.83 -2.23
CA LYS A 153 -15.63 9.07 -2.34
C LYS A 153 -14.75 8.99 -3.57
N GLY A 154 -14.93 9.93 -4.50
CA GLY A 154 -14.03 10.10 -5.64
C GLY A 154 -12.61 10.45 -5.17
N SER A 155 -11.64 10.40 -6.09
CA SER A 155 -10.22 10.55 -5.77
C SER A 155 -9.83 11.85 -5.04
N LYS A 156 -10.61 12.94 -5.17
CA LYS A 156 -10.37 14.18 -4.41
C LYS A 156 -10.56 14.01 -2.91
N GLU A 157 -11.46 13.14 -2.50
CA GLU A 157 -11.81 12.92 -1.10
C GLU A 157 -11.23 11.63 -0.54
N THR A 158 -10.51 10.87 -1.38
CA THR A 158 -9.81 9.65 -0.98
C THR A 158 -8.52 10.04 -0.26
N PRO A 159 -8.30 9.58 0.98
CA PRO A 159 -7.01 9.68 1.63
C PRO A 159 -5.98 8.78 0.95
N PHE A 160 -4.76 9.29 0.77
CA PHE A 160 -3.65 8.56 0.19
C PHE A 160 -2.43 8.49 1.12
N ILE A 161 -1.64 7.42 0.95
CA ILE A 161 -0.29 7.28 1.46
C ILE A 161 0.68 7.14 0.29
N LYS A 162 1.75 7.92 0.30
CA LYS A 162 2.89 7.80 -0.61
C LYS A 162 4.04 7.16 0.17
N LYS A 163 4.65 6.12 -0.38
CA LYS A 163 5.93 5.57 0.07
C LYS A 163 7.01 6.03 -0.89
N GLU A 164 8.08 6.55 -0.33
CA GLU A 164 9.24 7.04 -1.07
C GLU A 164 10.50 6.38 -0.52
N VAL A 165 11.33 5.81 -1.39
CA VAL A 165 12.61 5.19 -1.01
C VAL A 165 13.75 6.02 -1.59
N LYS A 166 14.46 6.76 -0.73
CA LYS A 166 15.61 7.58 -1.11
C LYS A 166 16.86 7.08 -0.39
N GLN A 167 17.88 6.70 -1.15
CA GLN A 167 19.18 6.26 -0.60
C GLN A 167 19.06 5.12 0.45
N GLY A 168 18.11 4.21 0.26
CA GLY A 168 17.84 3.11 1.20
C GLY A 168 17.05 3.50 2.45
N LYS A 169 16.60 4.75 2.55
CA LYS A 169 15.68 5.22 3.58
C LYS A 169 14.25 5.27 3.03
N THR A 170 13.34 4.55 3.69
CA THR A 170 11.91 4.58 3.39
C THR A 170 11.23 5.68 4.19
N SER A 171 10.55 6.60 3.49
CA SER A 171 9.74 7.66 4.07
C SER A 171 8.28 7.46 3.66
N LEU A 172 7.37 7.83 4.57
CA LEU A 172 5.93 7.76 4.32
C LEU A 172 5.35 9.16 4.34
N TRP A 173 4.44 9.42 3.43
CA TRP A 173 3.72 10.67 3.31
C TRP A 173 2.23 10.38 3.30
N SER A 174 1.43 11.22 3.94
CA SER A 174 -0.02 11.15 3.95
C SER A 174 -0.60 12.40 3.30
N CYS A 175 -1.71 12.21 2.60
CA CYS A 175 -2.57 13.28 2.14
C CYS A 175 -4.03 12.87 2.34
N SER A 176 -4.86 13.78 2.88
CA SER A 176 -6.27 13.48 3.20
C SER A 176 -7.26 13.86 2.09
N THR A 177 -7.01 14.98 1.41
CA THR A 177 -7.88 15.54 0.36
C THR A 177 -7.05 16.31 -0.66
N ASP A 178 -7.56 16.43 -1.89
CA ASP A 178 -6.95 17.19 -2.99
C ASP A 178 -5.47 16.82 -3.24
N CYS A 179 -5.15 15.53 -3.12
CA CYS A 179 -3.78 15.00 -3.21
C CYS A 179 -3.16 15.10 -4.61
N TRP A 180 -4.00 15.43 -5.60
CA TRP A 180 -3.70 15.44 -7.02
C TRP A 180 -4.13 16.78 -7.63
N LYS A 181 -3.33 17.33 -8.56
CA LYS A 181 -3.60 18.64 -9.18
C LYS A 181 -4.82 18.64 -10.10
N ALA A 182 -5.18 17.49 -10.65
CA ALA A 182 -6.32 17.30 -11.53
C ALA A 182 -7.16 16.10 -11.08
N ASP A 183 -8.44 16.10 -11.47
CA ASP A 183 -9.32 14.95 -11.31
C ASP A 183 -8.70 13.72 -11.98
N SER A 184 -8.46 12.66 -11.21
CA SER A 184 -8.01 11.39 -11.77
C SER A 184 -9.02 10.93 -12.80
N THR A 185 -8.60 10.80 -14.05
CA THR A 185 -9.48 10.35 -15.12
C THR A 185 -9.69 8.84 -14.95
N GLN A 186 -10.94 8.38 -14.86
CA GLN A 186 -11.22 6.94 -14.94
C GLN A 186 -10.77 6.45 -16.32
N GLY A 187 -9.68 5.68 -16.36
CA GLY A 187 -9.20 5.04 -17.58
C GLY A 187 -10.26 4.07 -18.10
N GLY A 188 -10.62 4.22 -19.37
CA GLY A 188 -11.64 3.39 -20.02
C GLY A 188 -11.38 1.88 -19.91
N GLN A 189 -12.49 1.11 -19.86
CA GLN A 189 -12.66 -0.34 -19.96
C GLN A 189 -11.80 -1.29 -19.09
N THR A 190 -10.74 -0.83 -18.41
CA THR A 190 -9.82 -1.69 -17.62
C THR A 190 -9.81 -1.42 -16.13
N GLY A 191 -10.54 -0.41 -15.63
CA GLY A 191 -10.81 -0.23 -14.19
C GLY A 191 -9.63 0.26 -13.35
N THR A 192 -8.47 0.55 -13.93
CA THR A 192 -7.35 1.18 -13.23
C THR A 192 -7.50 2.70 -13.25
N THR A 193 -7.59 3.30 -12.07
CA THR A 193 -7.60 4.77 -11.93
C THR A 193 -6.16 5.26 -12.12
N GLN A 194 -5.90 6.02 -13.17
CA GLN A 194 -4.60 6.66 -13.37
C GLN A 194 -4.52 7.90 -12.48
N LEU A 195 -3.52 7.94 -11.61
CA LEU A 195 -3.22 9.11 -10.80
C LEU A 195 -2.47 10.15 -11.64
N GLN A 196 -2.89 11.40 -11.51
CA GLN A 196 -2.28 12.56 -12.19
C GLN A 196 -1.11 13.11 -11.37
N ASP A 197 -0.61 14.29 -11.71
CA ASP A 197 0.44 14.98 -10.94
C ASP A 197 0.05 15.18 -9.47
N ALA A 198 0.94 14.76 -8.57
CA ALA A 198 0.79 14.98 -7.14
C ALA A 198 0.78 16.48 -6.79
N ALA A 199 -0.13 16.88 -5.90
CA ALA A 199 -0.14 18.20 -5.29
C ALA A 199 0.83 18.21 -4.10
N GLU A 200 2.14 18.32 -4.36
CA GLU A 200 3.23 18.16 -3.37
C GLU A 200 3.04 18.97 -2.07
N ASP A 201 2.40 20.14 -2.12
CA ASP A 201 2.12 20.97 -0.94
C ASP A 201 1.10 20.35 0.04
N LYS A 202 0.30 19.40 -0.45
CA LYS A 202 -0.74 18.69 0.32
C LYS A 202 -0.22 17.45 1.03
N TRP A 203 0.91 16.92 0.58
CA TRP A 203 1.54 15.76 1.20
C TRP A 203 2.30 16.17 2.45
N LYS A 204 2.12 15.37 3.51
CA LYS A 204 2.73 15.61 4.82
C LYS A 204 3.43 14.35 5.29
N GLU A 205 4.65 14.50 5.79
CA GLU A 205 5.47 13.37 6.21
C GLU A 205 4.84 12.68 7.43
N VAL A 206 4.80 11.35 7.44
CA VAL A 206 4.44 10.55 8.60
C VAL A 206 5.71 10.29 9.41
N LYS A 207 5.75 10.75 10.65
CA LYS A 207 6.87 10.56 11.56
C LYS A 207 6.51 9.60 12.68
N PHE A 208 7.49 8.79 13.06
CA PHE A 208 7.39 7.83 14.16
C PHE A 208 8.23 8.29 15.34
N TYR A 209 7.78 7.97 16.55
CA TYR A 209 8.40 8.40 17.78
C TYR A 209 8.33 7.27 18.80
N LYS A 210 9.36 7.18 19.65
CA LYS A 210 9.32 6.30 20.81
C LYS A 210 8.24 6.78 21.78
N GLN A 211 7.37 5.87 22.20
CA GLN A 211 6.40 6.13 23.26
C GLN A 211 7.03 5.73 24.60
N SER A 212 7.06 6.68 25.54
CA SER A 212 7.59 6.50 26.90
C SER A 212 6.58 5.87 27.84
#